data_AF-A0A0S8AFA8-F1
#
_entry.id   AF-A0A0S8AFA8-F1
#
_cell.length_a   1.000
_cell.length_b   1.000
_cell.length_c   1.000
_cell.angle_alpha   90.00
_cell.angle_beta   90.00
_cell.angle_gamma   90.00
#
_symmetry.space_group_name_H-M   'P 1'
#
loop_
_entity.id
_entity.type
_entity.pdbx_description
1 polymer ?
#
loop_
_entity_poly.entity_id
_entity_poly.type
_entity_poly.pdbx_seq_one_letter_code
_entity_poly.pdbx_strand_id
1 'polypeptide(L)'
;PSKYEKLFGKVGIGNDTHVVIYGEHVKTDTMKDTTVAFWILEYLGHDKVHVLNGGIDAWVNAGYPLDNKPTILEAKTFKANVVHSRYATTDEILEIATGSKKDVQLIDSRTKDENTGSDQRALRAGYVPNTTVNISHKDTFDQSEDLETGKMKDNGFLSYDRVASFYKDLDPNKRTVGYCQTGTRSTLTYLELRLLGFKDPANWDESWRVYGSHYKDYPVAGEQFFDFNRVKKAEKKIKKLEEKLAALEEKAAKEDEEKK
;
A
#
# COMPACT_ATOMS: atom_id res chain seq x y z
N PRO A 1 -18.78 -8.30 -8.94
CA PRO A 1 -19.89 -7.54 -8.30
C PRO A 1 -20.73 -8.37 -7.32
N SER A 2 -21.34 -9.48 -7.76
CA SER A 2 -22.30 -10.25 -6.95
C SER A 2 -21.79 -10.77 -5.60
N LYS A 3 -20.50 -11.12 -5.50
CA LYS A 3 -19.87 -11.51 -4.22
C LYS A 3 -19.83 -10.33 -3.23
N TYR A 4 -19.45 -9.13 -3.70
CA TYR A 4 -19.37 -7.93 -2.86
C TYR A 4 -20.75 -7.41 -2.47
N GLU A 5 -21.73 -7.47 -3.39
CA GLU A 5 -23.14 -7.14 -3.08
C GLU A 5 -23.68 -7.99 -1.92
N LYS A 6 -23.45 -9.31 -1.97
CA LYS A 6 -23.83 -10.22 -0.89
C LYS A 6 -23.06 -9.94 0.41
N LEU A 7 -21.75 -9.67 0.32
CA LEU A 7 -20.91 -9.39 1.47
C LEU A 7 -21.37 -8.12 2.20
N PHE A 8 -21.47 -7.00 1.49
CA PHE A 8 -21.87 -5.71 2.05
C PHE A 8 -23.31 -5.72 2.57
N GLY A 9 -24.23 -6.31 1.80
CA GLY A 9 -25.62 -6.45 2.24
C GLY A 9 -25.75 -7.27 3.53
N LYS A 10 -25.00 -8.38 3.66
CA LYS A 10 -25.01 -9.22 4.87
C LYS A 10 -24.56 -8.48 6.13
N VAL A 11 -23.67 -7.49 6.01
CA VAL A 11 -23.16 -6.70 7.14
C VAL A 11 -23.92 -5.38 7.34
N GLY A 12 -25.09 -5.23 6.72
CA GLY A 12 -25.97 -4.07 6.91
C GLY A 12 -25.57 -2.81 6.12
N ILE A 13 -24.68 -2.95 5.13
CA ILE A 13 -24.33 -1.86 4.22
C ILE A 13 -25.30 -1.91 3.04
N GLY A 14 -26.12 -0.88 2.91
CA GLY A 14 -26.96 -0.62 1.73
C GLY A 14 -26.40 0.54 0.91
N ASN A 15 -27.03 0.83 -0.23
CA ASN A 15 -26.58 1.93 -1.10
C ASN A 15 -26.64 3.32 -0.44
N ASP A 16 -27.47 3.51 0.59
CA ASP A 16 -27.68 4.77 1.30
C ASP A 16 -26.86 4.91 2.59
N THR A 17 -26.32 3.80 3.10
CA THR A 17 -25.50 3.73 4.33
C THR A 17 -24.29 4.67 4.22
N HIS A 18 -23.97 5.37 5.30
CA HIS A 18 -22.70 6.10 5.43
C HIS A 18 -21.67 5.17 6.05
N VAL A 19 -20.63 4.84 5.31
CA VAL A 19 -19.58 3.92 5.77
C VAL A 19 -18.38 4.73 6.26
N VAL A 20 -17.91 4.43 7.46
CA VAL A 20 -16.61 4.91 7.97
C VAL A 20 -15.73 3.69 8.20
N ILE A 21 -14.58 3.66 7.54
CA ILE A 21 -13.62 2.57 7.63
C ILE A 21 -12.44 3.04 8.48
N TYR A 22 -11.97 2.19 9.37
CA TYR A 22 -10.81 2.48 10.19
C TYR A 22 -10.01 1.19 10.43
N GLY A 23 -8.73 1.35 10.71
CA GLY A 23 -7.82 0.29 11.13
C GLY A 23 -6.96 0.76 12.29
N GLU A 24 -5.97 -0.06 12.63
CA GLU A 24 -4.92 0.26 13.60
C GLU A 24 -3.62 0.58 12.83
N HIS A 25 -2.98 1.69 13.18
CA HIS A 25 -1.78 2.17 12.48
C HIS A 25 -0.51 1.79 13.24
N VAL A 26 -0.45 2.11 14.53
CA VAL A 26 0.79 2.06 15.32
C VAL A 26 1.31 0.63 15.50
N LYS A 27 0.43 -0.35 15.75
CA LYS A 27 0.87 -1.73 16.03
C LYS A 27 0.92 -2.62 14.81
N THR A 28 0.03 -2.39 13.84
CA THR A 28 -0.23 -3.34 12.76
C THR A 28 -0.10 -2.73 11.36
N ASP A 29 0.05 -1.40 11.24
CA ASP A 29 0.16 -0.69 9.96
C ASP A 29 -0.98 -1.08 8.98
N THR A 30 -2.20 -1.24 9.49
CA THR A 30 -3.37 -1.69 8.70
C THR A 30 -4.11 -0.53 8.02
N MET A 31 -3.59 0.70 8.12
CA MET A 31 -4.17 1.86 7.43
C MET A 31 -4.19 1.64 5.92
N LYS A 32 -3.14 1.06 5.33
CA LYS A 32 -3.15 0.66 3.90
C LYS A 32 -4.29 -0.31 3.57
N ASP A 33 -4.56 -1.30 4.42
CA ASP A 33 -5.62 -2.28 4.20
C ASP A 33 -7.02 -1.66 4.32
N THR A 34 -7.16 -0.66 5.20
CA THR A 34 -8.38 0.14 5.35
C THR A 34 -8.74 0.87 4.04
N THR A 35 -7.73 1.41 3.35
CA THR A 35 -7.94 2.10 2.07
C THR A 35 -8.35 1.17 0.92
N VAL A 36 -8.08 -0.15 1.02
CA VAL A 36 -8.56 -1.13 0.04
C VAL A 36 -10.08 -1.20 0.07
N ALA A 37 -10.67 -1.28 1.27
CA ALA A 37 -12.11 -1.29 1.43
C ALA A 37 -12.75 0.01 0.94
N PHE A 38 -12.09 1.17 1.18
CA PHE A 38 -12.51 2.46 0.64
C PHE A 38 -12.54 2.44 -0.88
N TRP A 39 -11.43 2.04 -1.52
CA TRP A 39 -11.34 1.99 -2.97
C TRP A 39 -12.33 1.00 -3.59
N ILE A 40 -12.58 -0.16 -2.97
CA ILE A 40 -13.59 -1.12 -3.46
C ILE A 40 -14.99 -0.54 -3.41
N LEU A 41 -15.39 0.12 -2.31
CA LEU A 41 -16.72 0.74 -2.20
C LEU A 41 -16.89 1.85 -3.24
N GLU A 42 -15.88 2.69 -3.41
CA GLU A 42 -15.81 3.69 -4.47
C GLU A 42 -15.91 3.02 -5.86
N TYR A 43 -15.09 2.02 -6.18
CA TYR A 43 -15.16 1.31 -7.46
C TYR A 43 -16.55 0.71 -7.73
N LEU A 44 -17.28 0.29 -6.69
CA LEU A 44 -18.65 -0.22 -6.80
C LEU A 44 -19.73 0.87 -6.75
N GLY A 45 -19.35 2.14 -6.82
CA GLY A 45 -20.26 3.30 -6.92
C GLY A 45 -20.90 3.71 -5.59
N HIS A 46 -20.28 3.38 -4.46
CA HIS A 46 -20.73 3.79 -3.14
C HIS A 46 -19.87 4.95 -2.62
N ASP A 47 -20.26 6.18 -2.94
CA ASP A 47 -19.48 7.40 -2.62
C ASP A 47 -19.64 7.88 -1.16
N LYS A 48 -20.59 7.31 -0.40
CA LYS A 48 -20.81 7.67 1.02
C LYS A 48 -19.83 6.93 1.95
N VAL A 49 -18.56 6.90 1.58
CA VAL A 49 -17.51 6.17 2.30
C VAL A 49 -16.38 7.11 2.71
N HIS A 50 -15.92 6.96 3.95
CA HIS A 50 -14.85 7.78 4.53
C HIS A 50 -13.86 6.89 5.27
N VAL A 51 -12.63 7.37 5.42
CA VAL A 51 -11.61 6.74 6.26
C VAL A 51 -11.40 7.61 7.50
N LEU A 52 -11.40 7.00 8.69
CA LEU A 52 -11.09 7.70 9.93
C LEU A 52 -9.60 8.04 9.95
N ASN A 53 -9.27 9.33 9.88
CA ASN A 53 -7.89 9.80 9.89
C ASN A 53 -7.21 9.46 11.23
N GLY A 54 -6.05 8.81 11.18
CA GLY A 54 -5.36 8.27 12.36
C GLY A 54 -5.99 7.00 12.97
N GLY A 55 -7.06 6.46 12.38
CA GLY A 55 -7.64 5.17 12.75
C GLY A 55 -8.13 5.08 14.19
N ILE A 56 -8.13 3.86 14.73
CA ILE A 56 -8.52 3.59 16.12
C ILE A 56 -7.55 4.23 17.13
N ASP A 57 -6.29 4.39 16.76
CA ASP A 57 -5.26 5.00 17.63
C ASP A 57 -5.63 6.46 17.93
N ALA A 58 -6.04 7.23 16.92
CA ALA A 58 -6.53 8.59 17.09
C ALA A 58 -7.84 8.66 17.90
N TRP A 59 -8.74 7.70 17.69
CA TRP A 59 -10.00 7.61 18.44
C TRP A 59 -9.76 7.45 19.95
N VAL A 60 -8.87 6.52 20.31
CA VAL A 60 -8.50 6.25 21.71
C VAL A 60 -7.75 7.44 22.31
N ASN A 61 -6.81 8.03 21.59
CA ASN A 61 -6.04 9.19 22.06
C ASN A 61 -6.92 10.44 22.28
N ALA A 62 -8.02 10.57 21.53
CA ALA A 62 -9.02 11.60 21.74
C ALA A 62 -9.97 11.33 22.93
N GLY A 63 -9.83 10.20 23.62
CA GLY A 63 -10.63 9.86 24.81
C GLY A 63 -12.02 9.31 24.49
N TYR A 64 -12.28 8.88 23.25
CA TYR A 64 -13.57 8.31 22.88
C TYR A 64 -13.73 6.86 23.37
N PRO A 65 -14.98 6.43 23.68
CA PRO A 65 -15.24 5.10 24.22
C PRO A 65 -14.99 4.00 23.16
N LEU A 66 -14.64 2.81 23.66
CA LEU A 66 -14.58 1.58 22.87
C LEU A 66 -15.70 0.62 23.31
N ASP A 67 -16.20 -0.17 22.36
CA ASP A 67 -17.09 -1.30 22.63
C ASP A 67 -16.42 -2.59 22.16
N ASN A 68 -16.57 -3.66 22.94
CA ASN A 68 -16.07 -5.00 22.62
C ASN A 68 -17.19 -6.01 22.37
N LYS A 69 -18.45 -5.57 22.39
CA LYS A 69 -19.60 -6.41 22.07
C LYS A 69 -19.77 -6.54 20.56
N PRO A 70 -19.97 -7.76 20.03
CA PRO A 70 -20.29 -7.94 18.62
C PRO A 70 -21.58 -7.19 18.27
N THR A 71 -21.50 -6.30 17.28
CA THR A 71 -22.66 -5.63 16.71
C THR A 71 -23.16 -6.44 15.52
N ILE A 72 -24.44 -6.82 15.54
CA ILE A 72 -25.12 -7.47 14.41
C ILE A 72 -26.09 -6.46 13.83
N LEU A 73 -25.86 -6.06 12.58
CA LEU A 73 -26.75 -5.17 11.84
C LEU A 73 -27.75 -5.99 11.03
N GLU A 74 -28.94 -5.43 10.82
CA GLU A 74 -29.91 -6.01 9.90
C GLU A 74 -29.36 -6.03 8.48
N ALA A 75 -29.55 -7.13 7.77
CA ALA A 75 -29.09 -7.25 6.40
C ALA A 75 -29.80 -6.22 5.50
N LYS A 76 -29.03 -5.57 4.63
CA LYS A 76 -29.53 -4.63 3.63
C LYS A 76 -29.29 -5.15 2.23
N THR A 77 -29.90 -4.49 1.25
CA THR A 77 -29.56 -4.69 -0.16
C THR A 77 -28.49 -3.70 -0.57
N PHE A 78 -27.35 -4.22 -1.04
CA PHE A 78 -26.32 -3.45 -1.73
C PHE A 78 -26.34 -3.81 -3.20
N LYS A 79 -26.54 -2.83 -4.07
CA LYS A 79 -26.44 -2.97 -5.52
C LYS A 79 -25.21 -2.23 -6.03
N ALA A 80 -24.29 -2.94 -6.66
CA ALA A 80 -23.10 -2.33 -7.21
C ALA A 80 -23.43 -1.50 -8.46
N ASN A 81 -22.88 -0.30 -8.54
CA ASN A 81 -22.84 0.52 -9.73
C ASN A 81 -21.37 0.75 -10.10
N VAL A 82 -20.80 -0.14 -10.91
CA VAL A 82 -19.36 -0.15 -11.18
C VAL A 82 -18.92 1.14 -11.86
N VAL A 83 -17.95 1.84 -11.25
CA VAL A 83 -17.32 3.05 -11.79
C VAL A 83 -15.98 2.66 -12.41
N HIS A 84 -16.02 2.24 -13.67
CA HIS A 84 -14.86 1.69 -14.37
C HIS A 84 -13.63 2.60 -14.38
N SER A 85 -13.82 3.93 -14.38
CA SER A 85 -12.69 4.88 -14.38
C SER A 85 -11.81 4.80 -13.13
N ARG A 86 -12.33 4.30 -12.00
CA ARG A 86 -11.58 4.13 -10.73
C ARG A 86 -10.62 2.94 -10.72
N TYR A 87 -10.69 2.09 -11.75
CA TYR A 87 -9.78 0.96 -11.96
C TYR A 87 -9.03 1.16 -13.28
N ALA A 88 -7.70 1.03 -13.23
CA ALA A 88 -6.87 1.01 -14.43
C ALA A 88 -6.57 -0.43 -14.82
N THR A 89 -6.65 -0.73 -16.11
CA THR A 89 -6.39 -2.07 -16.65
C THR A 89 -4.90 -2.25 -16.95
N THR A 90 -4.42 -3.50 -16.98
CA THR A 90 -3.05 -3.78 -17.45
C THR A 90 -2.81 -3.29 -18.88
N ASP A 91 -3.81 -3.38 -19.77
CA ASP A 91 -3.69 -2.86 -21.14
C ASP A 91 -3.46 -1.34 -21.15
N GLU A 92 -4.21 -0.59 -20.33
CA GLU A 92 -3.98 0.85 -20.16
C GLU A 92 -2.55 1.14 -19.66
N ILE A 93 -2.03 0.34 -18.72
CA ILE A 93 -0.65 0.51 -18.24
C ILE A 93 0.37 0.20 -19.34
N LEU A 94 0.12 -0.80 -20.20
CA LEU A 94 0.99 -1.09 -21.34
C LEU A 94 0.96 0.03 -22.37
N GLU A 95 -0.20 0.64 -22.61
CA GLU A 95 -0.30 1.82 -23.48
C GLU A 95 0.49 3.00 -22.93
N ILE A 96 0.44 3.24 -21.61
CA ILE A 96 1.24 4.26 -20.94
C ILE A 96 2.73 3.92 -21.08
N ALA A 97 3.11 2.68 -20.78
CA ALA A 97 4.51 2.24 -20.79
C ALA A 97 5.14 2.29 -22.19
N THR A 98 4.38 2.00 -23.24
CA THR A 98 4.83 2.09 -24.64
C THR A 98 4.74 3.52 -25.20
N GLY A 99 4.10 4.44 -24.48
CA GLY A 99 3.90 5.83 -24.89
C GLY A 99 2.80 6.03 -25.93
N SER A 100 1.98 5.01 -26.20
CA SER A 100 0.80 5.12 -27.09
C SER A 100 -0.33 5.89 -26.41
N LYS A 101 -0.47 5.79 -25.09
CA LYS A 101 -1.34 6.64 -24.28
C LYS A 101 -0.51 7.72 -23.59
N LYS A 102 -0.89 8.97 -23.85
CA LYS A 102 -0.24 10.19 -23.32
C LYS A 102 -1.21 10.94 -22.40
N ASP A 103 -0.71 11.99 -21.75
CA ASP A 103 -1.49 12.84 -20.83
C ASP A 103 -2.12 12.10 -19.65
N VAL A 104 -1.49 10.99 -19.23
CA VAL A 104 -1.79 10.25 -18.01
C VAL A 104 -0.62 10.38 -17.04
N GLN A 105 -0.94 10.54 -15.76
CA GLN A 105 0.04 10.56 -14.68
C GLN A 105 0.07 9.19 -14.01
N LEU A 106 1.22 8.54 -13.98
CA LEU A 106 1.39 7.23 -13.38
C LEU A 106 2.27 7.35 -12.13
N ILE A 107 1.77 6.88 -10.99
CA ILE A 107 2.39 7.03 -9.67
C ILE A 107 2.79 5.65 -9.17
N ASP A 108 4.09 5.48 -8.91
CA ASP A 108 4.62 4.30 -8.24
C ASP A 108 4.62 4.51 -6.72
N SER A 109 3.71 3.84 -6.01
CA SER A 109 3.57 3.95 -4.55
C SER A 109 4.54 3.07 -3.75
N ARG A 110 5.43 2.33 -4.41
CA ARG A 110 6.41 1.45 -3.76
C ARG A 110 7.52 2.27 -3.10
N THR A 111 8.29 1.65 -2.22
CA THR A 111 9.48 2.30 -1.66
C THR A 111 10.51 2.58 -2.75
N LYS A 112 11.42 3.51 -2.48
CA LYS A 112 12.54 3.81 -3.39
C LYS A 112 13.39 2.57 -3.69
N ASP A 113 13.60 1.69 -2.72
CA ASP A 113 14.39 0.47 -2.90
C ASP A 113 13.67 -0.54 -3.82
N GLU A 114 12.35 -0.65 -3.72
CA GLU A 114 11.52 -1.45 -4.63
C GLU A 114 11.53 -0.86 -6.05
N ASN A 115 11.40 0.47 -6.19
CA ASN A 115 11.39 1.17 -7.47
C ASN A 115 12.74 1.09 -8.20
N THR A 116 13.84 1.29 -7.50
CA THR A 116 15.22 1.25 -8.06
C THR A 116 15.75 -0.16 -8.28
N GLY A 117 15.06 -1.18 -7.76
CA GLY A 117 15.44 -2.60 -7.91
C GLY A 117 16.37 -3.14 -6.82
N SER A 118 16.73 -2.33 -5.82
CA SER A 118 17.56 -2.77 -4.69
C SER A 118 16.86 -3.80 -3.79
N ASP A 119 15.52 -3.70 -3.71
CA ASP A 119 14.58 -4.65 -3.11
C ASP A 119 13.69 -5.24 -4.22
N GLN A 120 14.12 -6.36 -4.80
CA GLN A 120 13.41 -7.01 -5.90
C GLN A 120 12.34 -7.99 -5.37
N ARG A 121 11.08 -7.75 -5.73
CA ARG A 121 9.91 -8.54 -5.27
C ARG A 121 9.10 -9.19 -6.38
N ALA A 122 9.62 -9.21 -7.60
CA ALA A 122 9.06 -9.90 -8.76
C ALA A 122 10.21 -10.54 -9.57
N LEU A 123 9.91 -11.23 -10.68
CA LEU A 123 10.96 -11.78 -11.55
C LEU A 123 11.93 -10.72 -12.07
N ARG A 124 11.44 -9.49 -12.22
CA ARG A 124 12.20 -8.32 -12.69
C ARG A 124 12.10 -7.18 -11.68
N ALA A 125 13.23 -6.54 -11.43
CA ALA A 125 13.34 -5.27 -10.72
C ALA A 125 13.24 -4.10 -11.70
N GLY A 126 12.93 -2.92 -11.16
CA GLY A 126 12.68 -1.70 -11.94
C GLY A 126 11.25 -1.19 -11.73
N TYR A 127 10.76 -0.41 -12.68
CA TYR A 127 9.44 0.21 -12.64
C TYR A 127 8.80 0.32 -14.03
N VAL A 128 7.53 0.70 -14.08
CA VAL A 128 6.80 0.85 -15.36
C VAL A 128 7.38 2.07 -16.10
N PRO A 129 7.77 1.95 -17.39
CA PRO A 129 8.17 3.11 -18.18
C PRO A 129 7.10 4.21 -18.19
N ASN A 130 7.53 5.45 -18.34
CA ASN A 130 6.66 6.63 -18.28
C ASN A 130 5.90 6.81 -16.95
N THR A 131 6.31 6.13 -15.87
CA THR A 131 5.96 6.54 -14.49
C THR A 131 6.36 7.98 -14.27
N THR A 132 5.38 8.80 -13.88
CA THR A 132 5.54 10.24 -13.66
C THR A 132 6.35 10.52 -12.40
N VAL A 133 6.07 9.80 -11.32
CA VAL A 133 6.75 10.00 -10.03
C VAL A 133 6.69 8.73 -9.17
N ASN A 134 7.71 8.52 -8.34
CA ASN A 134 7.69 7.54 -7.25
C ASN A 134 7.41 8.28 -5.94
N ILE A 135 6.27 7.99 -5.31
CA ILE A 135 5.86 8.55 -4.02
C ILE A 135 5.60 7.38 -3.10
N SER A 136 6.55 7.08 -2.21
CA SER A 136 6.42 5.95 -1.29
C SER A 136 5.21 6.16 -0.36
N HIS A 137 4.34 5.15 -0.29
CA HIS A 137 3.20 5.09 0.65
C HIS A 137 3.58 5.29 2.12
N LYS A 138 4.86 5.22 2.48
CA LYS A 138 5.34 5.46 3.86
C LYS A 138 5.60 6.93 4.15
N ASP A 139 5.79 7.73 3.11
CA ASP A 139 6.36 9.07 3.25
C ASP A 139 5.25 10.11 3.43
N THR A 140 4.03 9.78 2.98
CA THR A 140 2.88 10.70 2.90
C THR A 140 2.15 10.92 4.21
N PHE A 141 2.37 10.06 5.22
CA PHE A 141 1.87 10.28 6.57
C PHE A 141 2.58 11.45 7.26
N ASP A 142 1.85 12.11 8.15
CA ASP A 142 2.39 13.09 9.08
C ASP A 142 3.45 12.43 9.97
N GLN A 143 4.44 13.22 10.36
CA GLN A 143 5.58 12.77 11.15
C GLN A 143 5.55 13.40 12.53
N SER A 144 5.85 12.62 13.56
CA SER A 144 6.07 13.11 14.93
C SER A 144 7.38 12.55 15.49
N GLU A 145 8.02 13.28 16.39
CA GLU A 145 9.21 12.80 17.10
C GLU A 145 8.84 11.67 18.05
N ASP A 146 9.55 10.55 17.93
CA ASP A 146 9.53 9.46 18.86
C ASP A 146 10.31 9.86 20.12
N LEU A 147 9.63 9.98 21.26
CA LEU A 147 10.22 10.49 22.51
C LEU A 147 11.30 9.58 23.11
N GLU A 148 11.36 8.31 22.73
CA GLU A 148 12.37 7.35 23.21
C GLU A 148 13.66 7.44 22.39
N THR A 149 13.51 7.59 21.07
CA THR A 149 14.64 7.51 20.12
C THR A 149 15.07 8.86 19.55
N GLY A 150 14.27 9.93 19.74
CA GLY A 150 14.46 11.25 19.15
C GLY A 150 14.30 11.28 17.62
N LYS A 151 13.77 10.21 17.02
CA LYS A 151 13.63 10.09 15.56
C LYS A 151 12.23 10.46 15.13
N MET A 152 12.12 11.11 13.97
CA MET A 152 10.82 11.28 13.34
C MET A 152 10.28 9.93 12.86
N LYS A 153 9.02 9.65 13.18
CA LYS A 153 8.26 8.50 12.69
C LYS A 153 6.90 8.95 12.20
N ASP A 154 6.32 8.18 11.29
CA ASP A 154 4.92 8.38 10.92
C ASP A 154 4.01 8.23 12.15
N ASN A 155 2.96 9.05 12.22
CA ASN A 155 2.04 9.08 13.35
C ASN A 155 0.62 8.60 12.97
N GLY A 156 0.45 8.09 11.75
CA GLY A 156 -0.82 7.59 11.22
C GLY A 156 -1.82 8.63 10.74
N PHE A 157 -1.55 9.92 10.96
CA PHE A 157 -2.38 10.99 10.42
C PHE A 157 -1.98 11.34 8.98
N LEU A 158 -2.96 11.74 8.20
CA LEU A 158 -2.84 12.26 6.85
C LEU A 158 -3.38 13.69 6.84
N SER A 159 -2.51 14.69 7.04
CA SER A 159 -2.90 16.10 6.88
C SER A 159 -2.94 16.49 5.40
N TYR A 160 -3.87 17.38 5.06
CA TYR A 160 -4.00 17.88 3.68
C TYR A 160 -2.70 18.49 3.18
N ASP A 161 -2.05 19.34 3.97
CA ASP A 161 -0.82 20.04 3.56
C ASP A 161 0.35 19.08 3.34
N ARG A 162 0.51 18.07 4.21
CA ARG A 162 1.53 17.02 4.05
C ARG A 162 1.31 16.29 2.73
N VAL A 163 0.10 15.78 2.51
CA VAL A 163 -0.24 15.03 1.30
C VAL A 163 -0.07 15.91 0.06
N ALA A 164 -0.61 17.13 0.07
CA ALA A 164 -0.50 18.09 -1.04
C ALA A 164 0.95 18.37 -1.44
N SER A 165 1.89 18.39 -0.48
CA SER A 165 3.30 18.64 -0.77
C SER A 165 3.95 17.57 -1.67
N PHE A 166 3.48 16.32 -1.63
CA PHE A 166 3.98 15.22 -2.47
C PHE A 166 3.41 15.24 -3.89
N TYR A 167 2.20 15.78 -4.06
CA TYR A 167 1.48 15.78 -5.33
C TYR A 167 1.43 17.17 -6.00
N LYS A 168 2.17 18.16 -5.49
CA LYS A 168 2.11 19.57 -5.93
C LYS A 168 2.43 19.80 -7.42
N ASP A 169 3.25 18.92 -8.01
CA ASP A 169 3.71 19.05 -9.40
C ASP A 169 2.83 18.24 -10.38
N LEU A 170 1.75 17.64 -9.87
CA LEU A 170 0.78 16.86 -10.64
C LEU A 170 -0.44 17.71 -11.00
N ASP A 171 -1.07 17.45 -12.15
CA ASP A 171 -2.28 18.14 -12.58
C ASP A 171 -3.53 17.40 -12.07
N PRO A 172 -4.36 18.01 -11.21
CA PRO A 172 -5.59 17.39 -10.69
C PRO A 172 -6.65 17.11 -11.76
N ASN A 173 -6.51 17.69 -12.96
CA ASN A 173 -7.44 17.48 -14.07
C ASN A 173 -7.06 16.31 -14.98
N LYS A 174 -5.85 15.76 -14.84
CA LYS A 174 -5.40 14.62 -15.64
C LYS A 174 -5.77 13.29 -14.99
N ARG A 175 -5.95 12.27 -15.83
CA ARG A 175 -6.06 10.90 -15.37
C ARG A 175 -4.81 10.53 -14.59
N THR A 176 -4.99 10.09 -13.34
CA THR A 176 -3.89 9.83 -12.43
C THR A 176 -4.04 8.44 -11.83
N VAL A 177 -3.11 7.55 -12.14
CA VAL A 177 -3.17 6.13 -11.81
C VAL A 177 -2.09 5.79 -10.79
N GLY A 178 -2.47 5.20 -9.66
CA GLY A 178 -1.56 4.64 -8.67
C GLY A 178 -1.32 3.15 -8.89
N TYR A 179 -0.09 2.70 -8.66
CA TYR A 179 0.25 1.27 -8.57
C TYR A 179 1.29 1.01 -7.49
N CYS A 180 1.36 -0.24 -7.02
CA CYS A 180 2.39 -0.63 -6.07
C CYS A 180 2.94 -2.03 -6.39
N GLN A 181 3.01 -2.94 -5.40
CA GLN A 181 3.33 -4.35 -5.65
C GLN A 181 2.08 -5.18 -5.95
N THR A 182 0.99 -4.97 -5.21
CA THR A 182 -0.21 -5.84 -5.25
C THR A 182 -1.52 -5.04 -5.25
N GLY A 183 -1.50 -3.79 -5.70
CA GLY A 183 -2.68 -2.91 -5.68
C GLY A 183 -3.04 -2.33 -4.31
N THR A 184 -2.60 -2.95 -3.21
CA THR A 184 -2.99 -2.61 -1.83
C THR A 184 -2.45 -1.27 -1.33
N ARG A 185 -1.21 -0.91 -1.63
CA ARG A 185 -0.61 0.35 -1.13
C ARG A 185 -1.00 1.54 -1.99
N SER A 186 -1.31 1.30 -3.26
CA SER A 186 -1.78 2.33 -4.18
C SER A 186 -3.24 2.70 -3.95
N THR A 187 -4.02 1.94 -3.14
CA THR A 187 -5.32 2.44 -2.66
C THR A 187 -5.18 3.58 -1.65
N LEU A 188 -4.05 3.69 -0.93
CA LEU A 188 -3.74 4.87 -0.13
C LEU A 188 -3.46 6.08 -1.04
N THR A 189 -2.64 5.90 -2.09
CA THR A 189 -2.46 6.93 -3.13
C THR A 189 -3.79 7.35 -3.75
N TYR A 190 -4.69 6.41 -4.05
CA TYR A 190 -6.04 6.73 -4.53
C TYR A 190 -6.83 7.59 -3.53
N LEU A 191 -6.81 7.24 -2.23
CA LEU A 191 -7.45 8.04 -1.17
C LEU A 191 -6.87 9.45 -1.09
N GLU A 192 -5.54 9.59 -1.17
CA GLU A 192 -4.83 10.88 -1.14
C GLU A 192 -5.21 11.75 -2.34
N LEU A 193 -5.24 11.19 -3.56
CA LEU A 193 -5.68 11.91 -4.75
C LEU A 193 -7.14 12.35 -4.63
N ARG A 194 -7.99 11.52 -4.02
CA ARG A 194 -9.38 11.88 -3.71
C ARG A 194 -9.49 13.01 -2.69
N LEU A 195 -8.67 13.00 -1.64
CA LEU A 195 -8.58 14.07 -0.65
C LEU A 195 -8.14 15.40 -1.29
N LEU A 196 -7.21 15.35 -2.25
CA LEU A 196 -6.72 16.52 -2.98
C LEU A 196 -7.62 16.99 -4.12
N GLY A 197 -8.74 16.30 -4.38
CA GLY A 197 -9.70 16.70 -5.40
C GLY A 197 -9.29 16.39 -6.84
N PHE A 198 -8.43 15.39 -7.06
CA PHE A 198 -8.15 14.90 -8.42
C PHE A 198 -9.44 14.39 -9.07
N LYS A 199 -9.64 14.76 -10.35
CA LYS A 199 -10.90 14.51 -11.06
C LYS A 199 -11.05 13.09 -11.60
N ASP A 200 -9.94 12.45 -11.95
CA ASP A 200 -9.93 11.07 -12.48
C ASP A 200 -8.80 10.22 -11.87
N PRO A 201 -8.83 9.95 -10.55
CA PRO A 201 -7.91 9.03 -9.90
C PRO A 201 -8.32 7.58 -10.17
N ALA A 202 -7.34 6.69 -10.33
CA ALA A 202 -7.55 5.26 -10.48
C ALA A 202 -6.49 4.44 -9.75
N ASN A 203 -6.82 3.19 -9.42
CA ASN A 203 -5.87 2.20 -8.90
C ASN A 203 -5.70 1.06 -9.92
N TRP A 204 -4.47 0.61 -10.11
CA TRP A 204 -4.18 -0.60 -10.86
C TRP A 204 -3.84 -1.76 -9.90
N ASP A 205 -4.78 -2.69 -9.76
CA ASP A 205 -4.76 -3.72 -8.71
C ASP A 205 -3.69 -4.80 -8.96
N GLU A 206 -3.48 -5.20 -10.22
CA GLU A 206 -2.49 -6.21 -10.61
C GLU A 206 -1.06 -5.77 -10.27
N SER A 207 -0.77 -4.48 -10.47
CA SER A 207 0.44 -3.80 -10.00
C SER A 207 1.76 -4.51 -10.41
N TRP A 208 2.87 -4.15 -9.76
CA TRP A 208 4.21 -4.65 -10.10
C TRP A 208 4.36 -6.17 -9.96
N ARG A 209 3.61 -6.85 -9.09
CA ARG A 209 3.71 -8.30 -8.93
C ARG A 209 3.36 -9.01 -10.22
N VAL A 210 2.31 -8.59 -10.91
CA VAL A 210 1.93 -9.16 -12.20
C VAL A 210 2.88 -8.64 -13.28
N TYR A 211 3.08 -7.32 -13.36
CA TYR A 211 3.86 -6.70 -14.44
C TYR A 211 5.32 -7.13 -14.46
N GLY A 212 6.00 -7.02 -13.31
CA GLY A 212 7.38 -7.43 -13.14
C GLY A 212 7.59 -8.94 -13.29
N SER A 213 6.52 -9.74 -13.26
CA SER A 213 6.59 -11.20 -13.48
C SER A 213 6.25 -11.63 -14.92
N HIS A 214 5.81 -10.74 -15.79
CA HIS A 214 5.63 -11.06 -17.21
C HIS A 214 6.95 -10.90 -17.96
N TYR A 215 7.51 -11.98 -18.50
CA TYR A 215 8.76 -11.91 -19.25
C TYR A 215 8.52 -11.54 -20.72
N LYS A 216 9.39 -10.72 -21.30
CA LYS A 216 9.49 -10.33 -22.73
C LYS A 216 8.47 -9.31 -23.27
N ASP A 217 7.19 -9.38 -22.88
CA ASP A 217 6.16 -8.57 -23.54
C ASP A 217 5.93 -7.20 -22.87
N TYR A 218 6.38 -7.04 -21.62
CA TYR A 218 6.07 -5.86 -20.81
C TYR A 218 7.35 -5.04 -20.62
N PRO A 219 7.46 -3.81 -21.15
CA PRO A 219 8.68 -3.02 -21.08
C PRO A 219 8.96 -2.57 -19.64
N VAL A 220 10.21 -2.61 -19.20
CA VAL A 220 10.60 -2.22 -17.83
C VAL A 220 11.68 -1.15 -17.87
N ALA A 221 11.46 -0.06 -17.15
CA ALA A 221 12.48 0.97 -16.94
C ALA A 221 13.38 0.56 -15.76
N GLY A 222 14.70 0.71 -15.94
CA GLY A 222 15.68 0.28 -14.95
C GLY A 222 15.71 -1.24 -14.74
N GLU A 223 15.41 -2.02 -15.78
CA GLU A 223 15.25 -3.47 -15.69
C GLU A 223 16.51 -4.14 -15.12
N GLN A 224 16.31 -4.87 -14.03
CA GLN A 224 17.33 -5.72 -13.42
C GLN A 224 16.74 -7.10 -13.22
N PHE A 225 17.55 -8.13 -13.47
CA PHE A 225 17.17 -9.51 -13.21
C PHE A 225 17.68 -9.95 -11.86
N PHE A 226 17.01 -10.95 -11.29
CA PHE A 226 17.38 -11.50 -10.01
C PHE A 226 18.84 -11.99 -10.02
N ASP A 227 19.69 -11.38 -9.19
CA ASP A 227 21.09 -11.76 -9.08
C ASP A 227 21.23 -13.00 -8.17
N PHE A 228 21.23 -14.18 -8.78
CA PHE A 228 21.48 -15.44 -8.08
C PHE A 228 22.84 -15.48 -7.35
N ASN A 229 23.82 -14.66 -7.75
CA ASN A 229 25.09 -14.60 -7.03
C ASN A 229 24.95 -13.86 -5.69
N ARG A 230 24.05 -12.88 -5.59
CA ARG A 230 23.72 -12.20 -4.34
C ARG A 230 23.13 -13.17 -3.32
N VAL A 231 22.26 -14.09 -3.74
CA VAL A 231 21.71 -15.16 -2.90
C VAL A 231 22.82 -16.10 -2.43
N LYS A 232 23.64 -16.63 -3.35
CA LYS A 232 24.76 -17.51 -2.98
C LYS A 232 25.72 -16.85 -1.99
N LYS A 233 25.97 -15.54 -2.12
CA LYS A 233 26.81 -14.78 -1.18
C LYS A 233 26.15 -14.60 0.19
N ALA A 234 24.83 -14.39 0.23
CA ALA A 234 24.06 -14.31 1.47
C ALA A 234 24.02 -15.67 2.18
N GLU A 235 23.75 -16.78 1.48
CA GLU A 235 23.79 -18.14 2.01
C GLU A 235 25.16 -18.45 2.64
N LYS A 236 26.25 -18.10 1.96
CA LYS A 236 27.61 -18.28 2.51
C LYS A 236 27.83 -17.47 3.80
N LYS A 237 27.27 -16.26 3.89
CA LYS A 237 27.34 -15.44 5.12
C LYS A 237 26.51 -16.04 6.25
N ILE A 238 25.30 -16.52 5.95
CA ILE A 238 24.42 -17.19 6.93
C ILE A 238 25.13 -18.40 7.51
N LYS A 239 25.68 -19.28 6.66
CA LYS A 239 26.44 -20.45 7.12
C LYS A 239 27.60 -20.08 8.05
N LYS A 240 28.35 -19.01 7.72
CA LYS A 240 29.44 -18.52 8.57
C LYS A 240 28.95 -17.97 9.91
N LEU A 241 27.74 -17.39 9.95
CA LEU A 241 27.12 -16.92 11.19
C LEU A 241 26.63 -18.08 12.05
N GLU A 242 26.03 -19.11 11.44
CA GLU A 242 25.62 -20.35 12.12
C GLU A 242 26.83 -21.05 12.77
N GLU A 243 27.94 -21.19 12.04
CA GLU A 243 29.19 -21.75 12.58
C GLU A 243 29.72 -20.95 13.79
N LYS A 244 29.64 -19.62 13.74
CA LYS A 244 30.05 -18.75 14.85
C LYS A 244 29.11 -18.84 16.05
N LEU A 245 27.80 -18.95 15.81
CA LEU A 245 26.80 -19.07 16.86
C LEU A 245 27.00 -20.39 17.62
N ALA A 246 27.16 -21.50 16.90
CA ALA A 246 27.44 -22.80 17.51
C ALA A 246 28.72 -22.79 18.37
N ALA A 247 29.79 -22.13 17.89
CA ALA A 247 31.03 -22.00 18.67
C ALA A 247 30.86 -21.13 19.93
N LEU A 248 30.02 -20.10 19.89
CA LEU A 248 29.70 -19.28 21.05
C LEU A 248 28.83 -20.03 22.08
N GLU A 249 27.85 -20.80 21.61
CA GLU A 249 27.01 -21.65 22.47
C GLU A 249 27.85 -22.72 23.18
N GLU A 250 28.76 -23.37 22.46
CA GLU A 250 29.67 -24.36 23.07
C GLU A 250 30.60 -23.71 24.11
N LYS A 251 31.08 -22.50 23.86
CA LYS A 251 31.92 -21.76 24.81
C LYS A 251 31.14 -21.34 26.05
N ALA A 252 29.90 -20.85 25.88
CA ALA A 252 29.04 -20.49 27.00
C ALA A 252 28.68 -21.71 27.88
N ALA A 253 28.40 -22.87 27.26
CA ALA A 253 28.14 -24.11 27.99
C ALA A 253 29.35 -24.55 28.84
N LYS A 254 30.57 -24.42 28.31
CA LYS A 254 31.80 -24.73 29.07
C LYS A 254 32.05 -23.75 30.22
N GLU A 255 31.79 -22.46 30.01
CA GLU A 255 31.92 -21.44 31.07
C GLU A 255 30.88 -21.61 32.21
N ASP A 256 29.69 -22.16 31.91
CA ASP A 256 28.67 -22.49 32.91
C ASP A 256 28.99 -23.79 33.68
N GLU A 257 29.67 -24.75 33.05
CA GLU A 257 30.18 -25.95 33.74
C GLU A 257 31.35 -25.63 34.68
N GLU A 258 32.24 -24.70 34.33
CA GLU A 258 33.36 -24.28 35.19
C GLU A 258 32.93 -23.43 36.40
N LYS A 259 31.71 -22.89 36.39
CA LYS A 259 31.15 -22.08 37.49
C LYS A 259 30.31 -22.87 38.50
N LYS A 260 30.05 -24.16 38.25
CA LYS A 260 29.37 -25.07 39.18
C LYS A 260 30.35 -25.89 40.00
#